data_AF-X7XPV6-F1
#
_entry.id   AF-X7XPV6-F1
#
_cell.length_a   1.000
_cell.length_b   1.000
_cell.length_c   1.000
_cell.angle_alpha   90.00
_cell.angle_beta   90.00
_cell.angle_gamma   90.00
#
_symmetry.space_group_name_H-M   'P 1'
#
loop_
_entity.id
_entity.type
_entity.pdbx_description
1 polymer ?
#
loop_
_entity_poly.entity_id
_entity_poly.type
_entity_poly.pdbx_seq_one_letter_code
_entity_poly.pdbx_strand_id
1 'polypeptide(L)' 'MKPLIADSLQTVAKEAGLQSYEVPRDFLIETTPFTLENGLLTGIRKLAWRS' A
#
# COMPACT_ATOMS: atom_id res chain seq x y z
N MET A 1 7.80 13.97 -2.76
CA MET A 1 6.82 13.14 -2.02
C MET A 1 7.09 11.66 -2.15
N LYS A 2 7.13 11.07 -3.37
CA LYS A 2 7.47 9.64 -3.56
C LYS A 2 8.75 9.18 -2.85
N PRO A 3 9.89 9.90 -2.91
CA PRO A 3 11.12 9.45 -2.22
C PRO A 3 10.95 9.30 -0.71
N LEU A 4 10.24 10.23 -0.07
CA LEU A 4 10.00 10.19 1.39
C LEU A 4 9.15 8.98 1.80
N ILE A 5 8.16 8.61 0.99
CA ILE A 5 7.34 7.41 1.22
C ILE A 5 8.19 6.15 1.00
N ALA A 6 9.02 6.13 -0.06
CA ALA A 6 9.91 5.02 -0.34
C ALA A 6 10.92 4.79 0.80
N ASP A 7 11.52 5.87 1.33
CA ASP A 7 12.43 5.81 2.47
C ASP A 7 11.73 5.25 3.72
N SER A 8 10.50 5.71 4.00
CA SER A 8 9.70 5.18 5.10
C SER A 8 9.40 3.69 4.96
N LEU A 9 9.09 3.22 3.75
CA LEU A 9 8.87 1.80 3.48
C LEU A 9 10.15 0.97 3.71
N GLN A 10 11.32 1.51 3.34
CA GLN A 10 12.61 0.87 3.61
C GLN A 10 12.91 0.77 5.12
N THR A 11 12.61 1.83 5.88
CA THR A 11 12.78 1.80 7.35
C THR A 11 11.92 0.72 7.98
N VAL A 12 10.63 0.67 7.65
CA VAL A 12 9.70 -0.35 8.18
C VAL A 12 10.13 -1.76 7.75
N ALA A 13 10.55 -1.95 6.50
CA ALA A 13 11.03 -3.24 6.02
C ALA A 13 12.26 -3.74 6.80
N LYS A 14 13.20 -2.84 7.12
CA LYS A 14 14.36 -3.15 7.94
C LYS A 14 13.96 -3.57 9.36
N GLU A 15 13.04 -2.84 9.98
CA GLU A 15 12.55 -3.13 11.33
C GLU A 15 11.78 -4.46 11.41
N ALA A 16 11.01 -4.77 10.37
CA ALA A 16 10.25 -6.02 10.27
C ALA A 16 11.08 -7.21 9.76
N GLY A 17 12.36 -7.01 9.40
CA GLY A 17 13.24 -8.06 8.89
C GLY A 17 12.84 -8.63 7.52
N LEU A 18 12.19 -7.81 6.70
CA LEU A 18 11.72 -8.24 5.37
C LEU A 18 12.88 -8.45 4.41
N GLN A 19 12.69 -9.38 3.48
CA GLN A 19 13.61 -9.59 2.38
C GLN A 19 13.48 -8.44 1.37
N SER A 20 14.57 -8.14 0.66
CA SER A 20 14.61 -7.03 -0.30
C SER A 20 13.56 -7.12 -1.43
N TYR A 21 13.12 -8.33 -1.78
CA TYR A 21 12.09 -8.54 -2.81
C TYR A 21 10.66 -8.33 -2.30
N GLU A 22 10.45 -8.22 -0.99
CA GLU A 22 9.15 -7.91 -0.38
C GLU A 22 8.88 -6.40 -0.31
N VAL A 23 9.93 -5.57 -0.49
CA VAL A 23 9.81 -4.11 -0.47
C VAL A 23 9.35 -3.61 -1.86
N PRO A 24 8.23 -2.87 -1.96
CA PRO A 24 7.78 -2.31 -3.22
C PRO A 24 8.84 -1.40 -3.86
N ARG A 25 9.18 -1.65 -5.12
CA ARG A 25 10.20 -0.85 -5.84
C ARG A 25 9.66 0.46 -6.41
N ASP A 26 8.37 0.48 -6.73
CA ASP A 26 7.65 1.68 -7.14
C ASP A 26 6.17 1.52 -6.75
N PHE A 27 5.45 2.63 -6.73
CA PHE A 27 4.05 2.69 -6.36
C PHE A 27 3.35 3.87 -7.03
N LEU A 28 2.03 3.76 -7.12
CA LEU A 28 1.15 4.85 -7.54
C LEU A 28 0.68 5.61 -6.30
N ILE A 29 0.57 6.93 -6.42
CA ILE A 29 -0.04 7.77 -5.40
C ILE A 29 -1.45 8.06 -5.88
N GLU A 30 -2.42 7.47 -5.20
CA GLU A 30 -3.83 7.79 -5.35
C GLU A 30 -4.25 8.67 -4.17
N THR A 31 -4.80 9.84 -4.46
CA THR A 31 -5.30 10.76 -3.42
C THR A 31 -6.75 10.50 -3.07
N THR A 32 -7.46 9.71 -3.87
CA THR A 32 -8.83 9.25 -3.62
C THR A 32 -8.83 8.03 -2.69
N PRO A 33 -9.47 8.09 -1.52
CA PRO A 33 -9.50 6.94 -0.61
C PRO A 33 -10.24 5.73 -1.19
N PHE A 34 -9.91 4.54 -0.71
CA PHE A 34 -10.72 3.36 -0.98
C PHE A 34 -12.02 3.44 -0.20
N THR A 35 -13.16 3.24 -0.87
CA THR A 35 -14.49 3.31 -0.27
C THR A 35 -15.36 2.14 -0.72
N LEU A 36 -16.52 1.97 -0.07
CA LEU A 36 -17.55 1.05 -0.56
C LEU A 36 -18.15 1.55 -1.88
N GLU A 37 -18.33 2.87 -2.00
CA GLU A 37 -18.96 3.54 -3.14
C GLU A 37 -18.13 3.39 -4.43
N ASN A 38 -16.80 3.52 -4.34
CA ASN A 38 -15.92 3.30 -5.49
C ASN A 38 -15.59 1.81 -5.72
N GLY A 39 -16.21 0.90 -4.97
CA GLY A 39 -16.06 -0.55 -5.11
C GLY A 39 -14.71 -1.11 -4.67
N LEU A 40 -13.79 -0.28 -4.14
CA LEU A 40 -12.45 -0.74 -3.74
C LEU A 40 -12.43 -1.43 -2.38
N LEU A 41 -13.51 -1.28 -1.60
CA LEU A 41 -13.74 -2.00 -0.34
C LEU A 41 -15.01 -2.87 -0.42
N THR A 42 -14.91 -4.08 0.14
CA THR A 42 -16.05 -4.97 0.43
C THR A 42 -16.89 -4.45 1.60
N GLY A 43 -18.12 -4.94 1.79
CA GLY A 43 -19.03 -4.51 2.88
C GLY A 43 -18.44 -4.62 4.30
N ILE A 44 -17.43 -5.48 4.51
CA ILE A 44 -16.68 -5.59 5.77
C ILE A 44 -15.37 -4.78 5.79
N ARG A 45 -15.21 -3.83 4.87
CA ARG A 45 -14.06 -2.91 4.71
C ARG A 45 -12.72 -3.57 4.40
N LYS A 46 -12.72 -4.77 3.81
CA LYS A 46 -11.52 -5.38 3.21
C LYS A 46 -11.38 -5.00 1.74
N LEU A 47 -10.14 -4.97 1.23
CA LEU A 47 -9.85 -4.70 -0.19
C LEU A 47 -10.57 -5.67 -1.12
N ALA A 48 -11.23 -5.14 -2.15
CA ALA A 48 -11.97 -5.89 -3.15
C ALA A 48 -11.06 -6.38 -4.28
N TRP A 49 -10.10 -7.25 -3.99
CA TRP A 49 -9.12 -7.73 -4.99
C TRP A 49 -9.67 -8.77 -5.99
N ARG A 50 -10.85 -9.35 -5.72
CA ARG A 50 -11.46 -10.42 -6.53
C ARG A 50 -12.94 -10.19 -6.83
N SER A 51 -13.44 -8.96 -6.64
CA SER A 51 -14.84 -8.64 -6.91
C SER A 51 -15.05 -8.14 -8.32
#